data_AF-A0A1C7M9Q3-F1
#
_entry.id   AF-A0A1C7M9Q3-F1
#
_cell.length_a   1.000
_cell.length_b   1.000
_cell.length_c   1.000
_cell.angle_alpha   90.00
_cell.angle_beta   90.00
_cell.angle_gamma   90.00
#
_symmetry.space_group_name_H-M   'P 1'
#
loop_
_entity.id
_entity.type
_entity.pdbx_description
1 polymer ?
#
loop_
_entity_poly.entity_id
_entity_poly.type
_entity_poly.pdbx_seq_one_letter_code
_entity_poly.pdbx_strand_id
1 'polypeptide(L)'
;MSTDVHSTDSRNPEGQTVTSDPISRRTSPIPLSNISALTSSAIDDIPPDDSSILESNVGHFARSDLSEVPDSFMRGNSARSSKPTYPYEIPLQTLGGAAAGTERSPRHVRINVLWFSSLVFSLVSASIGILTKQWLREYTSGAASSPRENARIRQFRHEGFVSWRIPETIALLPILLQIALVLFFVGLLDLLWSLHPVVAGVGWREREKAIVRSSEPHLDHHILAGADATFMDDEFLENTVRPCINDTDCTAALNCLYEILDHRADSIVDGVPHWKHCEDVDGGINMLLHLVVDILPRIDPTNEACIIRTLTISDKLCRAIPFESCHTETQILYQRLFDILSRFLSLPQSVQKTAFDLMRRLYHRSETAVRPAVIQRIISYARCARIDSRHDMFHMACGMAIGFSIAPNLSASAFNSVRDQLRNMLEDLEGYIATPAPETVQSGPYLSLLLALVELWRRDSDLVSERLLRMIDKVVTGEGEADSTAGENLGELGLRKAE
;
A
#
# COMPACT_ATOMS: atom_id res chain seq x y z
N MET A 1 -25.90 63.51 28.59
CA MET A 1 -25.57 64.31 27.39
C MET A 1 -26.06 63.48 26.21
N SER A 2 -27.36 63.50 25.90
CA SER A 2 -28.05 64.48 25.03
C SER A 2 -27.49 64.40 23.61
N THR A 3 -28.25 63.98 22.60
CA THR A 3 -29.37 64.72 21.96
C THR A 3 -30.40 63.77 21.31
N ASP A 4 -31.69 63.91 21.64
CA ASP A 4 -32.81 64.45 20.82
C ASP A 4 -33.52 63.40 19.92
N VAL A 5 -34.74 62.93 20.24
CA VAL A 5 -36.10 63.52 20.07
C VAL A 5 -36.64 63.48 18.63
N HIS A 6 -37.59 62.57 18.37
CA HIS A 6 -38.96 62.81 17.84
C HIS A 6 -39.63 61.46 17.47
N SER A 7 -40.67 61.02 18.17
CA SER A 7 -42.11 61.37 18.05
C SER A 7 -42.87 60.43 17.09
N THR A 8 -43.75 59.59 17.66
CA THR A 8 -45.24 59.60 17.52
C THR A 8 -45.78 58.88 16.28
N ASP A 9 -46.90 58.17 16.26
CA ASP A 9 -47.89 57.73 17.25
C ASP A 9 -48.94 56.90 16.47
N SER A 10 -49.58 55.95 17.15
CA SER A 10 -50.96 55.46 16.97
C SER A 10 -51.49 55.02 15.59
N ARG A 11 -52.03 53.78 15.51
CA ARG A 11 -53.48 53.48 15.57
C ARG A 11 -53.78 52.04 15.14
N ASN A 12 -54.27 51.26 16.11
CA ASN A 12 -55.27 50.19 15.96
C ASN A 12 -56.63 50.84 15.54
N PRO A 13 -57.77 50.16 15.27
CA PRO A 13 -58.09 48.73 15.37
C PRO A 13 -59.12 48.21 14.30
N GLU A 14 -59.70 47.02 14.55
CA GLU A 14 -61.03 46.55 14.09
C GLU A 14 -61.20 46.25 12.58
N GLY A 15 -62.00 45.28 12.15
CA GLY A 15 -63.02 44.49 12.83
C GLY A 15 -63.70 43.52 11.84
N GLN A 16 -64.39 42.56 12.45
CA GLN A 16 -65.14 41.43 11.89
C GLN A 16 -66.26 41.80 10.91
N THR A 17 -66.69 40.82 10.09
CA THR A 17 -68.10 40.34 9.98
C THR A 17 -68.15 39.09 9.06
N VAL A 18 -68.45 37.88 9.58
CA VAL A 18 -69.78 37.20 9.69
C VAL A 18 -70.25 36.60 8.34
N THR A 19 -70.33 35.27 8.17
CA THR A 19 -71.60 34.48 8.26
C THR A 19 -71.42 32.95 8.02
N SER A 20 -71.93 32.15 8.97
CA SER A 20 -72.65 30.84 8.91
C SER A 20 -72.42 29.72 7.83
N ASP A 21 -72.14 28.52 8.35
CA ASP A 21 -72.28 27.10 7.89
C ASP A 21 -73.63 26.69 7.22
N PRO A 22 -73.91 25.42 6.78
CA PRO A 22 -73.11 24.16 6.63
C PRO A 22 -73.33 23.44 5.26
N ILE A 23 -72.68 22.27 5.02
CA ILE A 23 -73.30 21.01 4.50
C ILE A 23 -72.20 19.99 4.12
N SER A 24 -72.33 18.78 4.68
CA SER A 24 -71.46 17.64 4.42
C SER A 24 -71.62 17.11 2.99
N ARG A 25 -70.51 16.76 2.32
CA ARG A 25 -70.44 15.64 1.39
C ARG A 25 -69.14 14.87 1.58
N ARG A 26 -69.29 13.68 2.18
CA ARG A 26 -68.33 12.58 2.06
C ARG A 26 -68.11 12.31 0.57
N THR A 27 -66.89 12.50 0.10
CA THR A 27 -66.44 12.04 -1.20
C THR A 27 -66.25 10.53 -1.14
N SER A 28 -67.05 9.83 -1.94
CA SER A 28 -66.94 8.43 -2.28
C SER A 28 -65.59 8.10 -2.93
N PRO A 29 -65.08 6.87 -2.76
CA PRO A 29 -63.83 6.41 -3.35
C PRO A 29 -63.90 6.36 -4.88
N ILE A 30 -62.80 6.78 -5.50
CA ILE A 30 -62.56 6.80 -6.94
C ILE A 30 -62.52 5.35 -7.48
N PRO A 31 -63.13 5.05 -8.63
CA PRO A 31 -63.11 3.72 -9.23
C PRO A 31 -61.70 3.31 -9.70
N LEU A 32 -61.33 2.05 -9.46
CA LEU A 32 -60.09 1.39 -9.88
C LEU A 32 -60.07 1.16 -11.40
N SER A 33 -59.84 2.22 -12.18
CA SER A 33 -59.51 2.08 -13.61
C SER A 33 -58.36 2.96 -14.09
N ASN A 34 -57.68 3.71 -13.21
CA ASN A 34 -56.62 4.67 -13.61
C ASN A 34 -55.24 4.45 -12.95
N ILE A 35 -54.92 3.25 -12.44
CA ILE A 35 -53.58 2.96 -11.87
C ILE A 35 -52.55 2.55 -12.94
N SER A 36 -52.93 2.43 -14.22
CA SER A 36 -51.99 2.12 -15.31
C SER A 36 -51.47 3.35 -16.07
N ALA A 37 -51.78 4.58 -15.64
CA ALA A 37 -51.43 5.81 -16.38
C ALA A 37 -50.43 6.74 -15.65
N LEU A 38 -49.85 6.30 -14.53
CA LEU A 38 -48.88 7.11 -13.75
C LEU A 38 -47.43 6.57 -13.77
N THR A 39 -47.12 5.58 -14.62
CA THR A 39 -45.75 5.07 -14.78
C THR A 39 -45.08 5.48 -16.10
N SER A 40 -45.68 6.42 -16.86
CA SER A 40 -45.18 6.82 -18.19
C SER A 40 -44.90 8.33 -18.33
N SER A 41 -44.67 9.06 -17.22
CA SER A 41 -44.45 10.52 -17.26
C SER A 41 -43.36 11.01 -16.30
N ALA A 42 -42.42 10.16 -15.89
CA ALA A 42 -41.32 10.56 -15.01
C ALA A 42 -39.95 10.02 -15.47
N ILE A 43 -39.76 9.87 -16.79
CA ILE A 43 -38.45 9.68 -17.41
C ILE A 43 -38.41 10.63 -18.61
N ASP A 44 -38.30 11.93 -18.31
CA ASP A 44 -37.94 13.00 -19.24
C ASP A 44 -37.66 14.22 -18.36
N ASP A 45 -36.50 14.23 -17.72
CA ASP A 45 -35.78 15.44 -17.26
C ASP A 45 -34.52 15.02 -16.50
N ILE A 46 -33.40 14.84 -17.21
CA ILE A 46 -32.00 15.08 -16.76
C ILE A 46 -31.13 15.28 -18.03
N PRO A 47 -30.17 16.24 -18.06
CA PRO A 47 -29.50 16.75 -19.27
C PRO A 47 -28.36 15.86 -19.81
N PRO A 48 -27.81 16.15 -21.01
CA PRO A 48 -26.99 15.21 -21.79
C PRO A 48 -25.46 15.30 -21.58
N ASP A 49 -24.81 14.19 -21.95
CA ASP A 49 -23.41 13.96 -22.36
C ASP A 49 -22.26 14.06 -21.34
N ASP A 50 -21.66 12.90 -21.04
CA ASP A 50 -20.30 12.56 -21.51
C ASP A 50 -20.00 11.07 -21.20
N SER A 51 -20.59 10.15 -21.96
CA SER A 51 -20.34 8.70 -21.85
C SER A 51 -19.64 8.11 -23.08
N SER A 52 -18.98 8.92 -23.90
CA SER A 52 -18.36 8.50 -25.16
C SER A 52 -16.92 7.95 -25.05
N ILE A 53 -16.39 7.72 -23.84
CA ILE A 53 -15.01 7.20 -23.66
C ILE A 53 -14.95 5.79 -23.02
N LEU A 54 -16.07 5.23 -22.54
CA LEU A 54 -16.06 3.93 -21.83
C LEU A 54 -16.73 2.76 -22.57
N GLU A 55 -17.30 2.95 -23.76
CA GLU A 55 -17.90 1.86 -24.55
C GLU A 55 -17.00 1.26 -25.65
N SER A 56 -15.82 1.84 -25.94
CA SER A 56 -14.96 1.31 -27.01
C SER A 56 -14.18 0.03 -26.63
N ASN A 57 -14.01 -0.26 -25.33
CA ASN A 57 -13.15 -1.37 -24.88
C ASN A 57 -13.90 -2.63 -24.43
N VAL A 58 -15.23 -2.62 -24.37
CA VAL A 58 -16.03 -3.80 -23.97
C VAL A 58 -16.44 -4.66 -25.18
N GLY A 59 -16.41 -4.10 -26.39
CA GLY A 59 -16.80 -4.81 -27.62
C GLY A 59 -15.67 -5.54 -28.37
N HIS A 60 -14.39 -5.25 -28.10
CA HIS A 60 -13.29 -5.77 -28.92
C HIS A 60 -12.62 -7.05 -28.36
N PHE A 61 -12.74 -7.37 -27.08
CA PHE A 61 -12.06 -8.56 -26.52
C PHE A 61 -12.88 -9.85 -26.56
N ALA A 62 -14.15 -9.79 -26.95
CA ALA A 62 -15.06 -10.95 -26.95
C ALA A 62 -15.11 -11.71 -28.29
N ARG A 63 -14.24 -11.42 -29.27
CA ARG A 63 -14.35 -12.04 -30.61
C ARG A 63 -13.04 -12.55 -31.25
N SER A 64 -11.94 -12.61 -30.52
CA SER A 64 -10.71 -13.24 -31.00
C SER A 64 -10.07 -14.02 -29.86
N ASP A 65 -10.25 -15.35 -29.87
CA ASP A 65 -9.40 -16.39 -29.26
C ASP A 65 -10.18 -17.65 -28.87
N LEU A 66 -11.03 -18.14 -29.80
CA LEU A 66 -11.60 -19.49 -29.75
C LEU A 66 -11.49 -20.15 -31.13
N SER A 67 -10.27 -20.23 -31.66
CA SER A 67 -9.93 -21.18 -32.73
C SER A 67 -8.42 -21.31 -32.84
N GLU A 68 -7.86 -22.34 -32.18
CA GLU A 68 -6.69 -23.15 -32.60
C GLU A 68 -6.05 -23.81 -31.38
N VAL A 69 -6.45 -25.05 -31.10
CA VAL A 69 -5.64 -25.99 -30.31
C VAL A 69 -4.96 -26.92 -31.33
N PRO A 70 -3.62 -27.02 -31.38
CA PRO A 70 -2.96 -27.92 -32.31
C PRO A 70 -3.16 -29.39 -31.92
N ASP A 71 -3.56 -30.21 -32.88
CA ASP A 71 -3.75 -31.68 -32.83
C ASP A 71 -2.42 -32.47 -32.67
N SER A 72 -1.50 -32.06 -31.79
CA SER A 72 -0.16 -32.65 -31.70
C SER A 72 0.19 -33.32 -30.38
N PHE A 73 -0.79 -33.84 -29.63
CA PHE A 73 -0.50 -34.61 -28.39
C PHE A 73 -1.10 -36.03 -28.31
N MET A 74 -1.71 -36.54 -29.38
CA MET A 74 -2.33 -37.88 -29.37
C MET A 74 -1.97 -38.75 -30.59
N ARG A 75 -0.67 -39.09 -30.76
CA ARG A 75 -0.27 -40.40 -31.30
C ARG A 75 1.22 -40.73 -31.16
N GLY A 76 1.51 -41.76 -30.34
CA GLY A 76 2.55 -42.75 -30.60
C GLY A 76 3.98 -42.45 -30.12
N ASN A 77 4.38 -43.09 -29.01
CA ASN A 77 5.46 -44.08 -29.10
C ASN A 77 5.46 -45.07 -27.93
N SER A 78 5.46 -46.34 -28.31
CA SER A 78 5.55 -47.53 -27.48
C SER A 78 6.88 -47.65 -26.74
N ALA A 79 6.78 -48.29 -25.56
CA ALA A 79 7.76 -49.18 -24.96
C ALA A 79 9.08 -48.59 -24.43
N ARG A 80 9.15 -48.41 -23.10
CA ARG A 80 10.20 -49.06 -22.31
C ARG A 80 9.78 -49.31 -20.86
N SER A 81 9.95 -50.58 -20.48
CA SER A 81 9.81 -51.20 -19.17
C SER A 81 10.56 -50.49 -18.04
N SER A 82 9.88 -50.25 -16.92
CA SER A 82 10.42 -50.55 -15.57
C SER A 82 9.28 -50.54 -14.53
N LYS A 83 9.05 -51.69 -13.89
CA LYS A 83 8.24 -51.81 -12.67
C LYS A 83 9.09 -51.41 -11.47
N PRO A 84 8.48 -50.89 -10.39
CA PRO A 84 8.86 -51.33 -9.05
C PRO A 84 7.70 -52.05 -8.37
N THR A 85 8.03 -53.24 -7.93
CA THR A 85 7.27 -54.16 -7.08
C THR A 85 6.97 -53.52 -5.72
N TYR A 86 5.73 -53.66 -5.25
CA TYR A 86 5.41 -53.64 -3.82
C TYR A 86 4.66 -54.93 -3.45
N PRO A 87 5.10 -55.67 -2.42
CA PRO A 87 4.51 -56.94 -2.03
C PRO A 87 3.55 -56.74 -0.85
N TYR A 88 2.29 -57.15 -0.96
CA TYR A 88 1.60 -57.94 0.07
C TYR A 88 0.18 -58.32 -0.38
N GLU A 89 -0.27 -59.42 0.19
CA GLU A 89 -1.18 -60.41 -0.34
C GLU A 89 -2.67 -60.08 -0.15
N ILE A 90 -3.51 -60.74 -0.95
CA ILE A 90 -4.97 -60.81 -0.83
C ILE A 90 -5.33 -61.86 0.22
N PRO A 91 -6.13 -61.54 1.26
CA PRO A 91 -6.88 -62.54 2.01
C PRO A 91 -8.27 -62.72 1.40
N LEU A 92 -8.60 -64.00 1.24
CA LEU A 92 -9.83 -64.57 0.70
C LEU A 92 -11.11 -64.04 1.37
N GLN A 93 -12.13 -63.84 0.53
CA GLN A 93 -13.52 -63.60 0.91
C GLN A 93 -13.99 -64.65 1.92
N THR A 94 -14.41 -64.20 3.11
CA THR A 94 -15.21 -65.01 4.03
C THR A 94 -16.56 -64.33 4.23
N LEU A 95 -17.59 -65.14 4.00
CA LEU A 95 -19.02 -64.87 3.95
C LEU A 95 -19.52 -64.10 5.19
N GLY A 96 -19.87 -62.83 5.02
CA GLY A 96 -20.47 -61.98 6.06
C GLY A 96 -21.57 -61.11 5.47
N GLY A 97 -22.78 -61.65 5.38
CA GLY A 97 -23.98 -60.86 5.11
C GLY A 97 -24.30 -59.97 6.31
N ALA A 98 -23.71 -58.78 6.33
CA ALA A 98 -24.15 -57.67 7.17
C ALA A 98 -24.34 -56.46 6.27
N ALA A 99 -25.56 -55.91 6.32
CA ALA A 99 -26.02 -54.76 5.56
C ALA A 99 -25.06 -53.57 5.68
N ALA A 100 -24.20 -53.36 4.69
CA ALA A 100 -23.49 -52.10 4.51
C ALA A 100 -24.47 -51.10 3.88
N GLY A 101 -25.14 -50.35 4.75
CA GLY A 101 -25.92 -49.19 4.35
C GLY A 101 -25.04 -48.27 3.52
N THR A 102 -25.43 -48.07 2.26
CA THR A 102 -24.89 -47.00 1.42
C THR A 102 -25.12 -45.69 2.17
N GLU A 103 -24.06 -45.13 2.77
CA GLU A 103 -24.11 -43.78 3.33
C GLU A 103 -24.34 -42.77 2.19
N ARG A 104 -25.62 -42.60 1.83
CA ARG A 104 -26.05 -41.45 1.03
C ARG A 104 -25.79 -40.23 1.89
N SER A 105 -24.93 -39.32 1.41
CA SER A 105 -24.59 -38.13 2.19
C SER A 105 -25.89 -37.41 2.62
N PRO A 106 -26.06 -37.10 3.92
CA PRO A 106 -27.34 -36.62 4.47
C PRO A 106 -27.84 -35.33 3.80
N ARG A 107 -26.94 -34.57 3.14
CA ARG A 107 -27.26 -33.38 2.34
C ARG A 107 -28.11 -33.68 1.10
N HIS A 108 -27.82 -34.73 0.33
CA HIS A 108 -28.60 -35.05 -0.88
C HIS A 108 -30.03 -35.47 -0.51
N VAL A 109 -30.17 -36.14 0.64
CA VAL A 109 -31.48 -36.47 1.20
C VAL A 109 -32.25 -35.19 1.55
N ARG A 110 -31.61 -34.20 2.19
CA ARG A 110 -32.25 -32.91 2.51
C ARG A 110 -32.69 -32.13 1.27
N ILE A 111 -31.82 -32.00 0.26
CA ILE A 111 -32.14 -31.30 -1.00
C ILE A 111 -33.32 -31.96 -1.70
N ASN A 112 -33.30 -33.29 -1.82
CA ASN A 112 -34.39 -34.04 -2.44
C ASN A 112 -35.70 -33.86 -1.66
N VAL A 113 -35.67 -33.94 -0.33
CA VAL A 113 -36.86 -33.72 0.51
C VAL A 113 -37.42 -32.31 0.31
N LEU A 114 -36.58 -31.28 0.24
CA LEU A 114 -37.02 -29.89 0.01
C LEU A 114 -37.68 -29.73 -1.37
N TRP A 115 -37.09 -30.30 -2.41
CA TRP A 115 -37.63 -30.23 -3.77
C TRP A 115 -38.90 -31.06 -3.98
N PHE A 116 -38.98 -32.27 -3.41
CA PHE A 116 -40.21 -33.05 -3.46
C PHE A 116 -41.33 -32.36 -2.67
N SER A 117 -41.02 -31.74 -1.53
CA SER A 117 -41.99 -30.99 -0.73
C SER A 117 -42.51 -29.77 -1.48
N SER A 118 -41.63 -28.99 -2.14
CA SER A 118 -42.06 -27.83 -2.93
C SER A 118 -42.98 -28.24 -4.09
N LEU A 119 -42.68 -29.35 -4.75
CA LEU A 119 -43.50 -29.89 -5.83
C LEU A 119 -44.87 -30.37 -5.33
N VAL A 120 -44.93 -31.05 -4.18
CA VAL A 120 -46.19 -31.47 -3.56
C VAL A 120 -47.07 -30.26 -3.20
N PHE A 121 -46.51 -29.23 -2.56
CA PHE A 121 -47.28 -28.02 -2.23
C PHE A 121 -47.80 -27.29 -3.47
N SER A 122 -47.01 -27.25 -4.56
CA SER A 122 -47.43 -26.69 -5.84
C SER A 122 -48.59 -27.49 -6.45
N LEU A 123 -48.51 -28.83 -6.46
CA LEU A 123 -49.57 -29.69 -6.98
C LEU A 123 -50.85 -29.61 -6.16
N VAL A 124 -50.74 -29.56 -4.82
CA VAL A 124 -51.89 -29.40 -3.93
C VAL A 124 -52.56 -28.05 -4.21
N SER A 125 -51.79 -26.96 -4.28
CA SER A 125 -52.32 -25.63 -4.62
C SER A 125 -53.03 -25.62 -5.99
N ALA A 126 -52.41 -26.22 -7.01
CA ALA A 126 -53.01 -26.33 -8.35
C ALA A 126 -54.31 -27.15 -8.35
N SER A 127 -54.35 -28.29 -7.65
CA SER A 127 -55.54 -29.15 -7.57
C SER A 127 -56.72 -28.44 -6.89
N ILE A 128 -56.45 -27.77 -5.76
CA ILE A 128 -57.47 -26.99 -5.04
C ILE A 128 -57.96 -25.82 -5.90
N GLY A 129 -57.06 -25.15 -6.62
CA GLY A 129 -57.44 -24.09 -7.55
C GLY A 129 -58.31 -24.57 -8.70
N ILE A 130 -58.02 -25.73 -9.28
CA ILE A 130 -58.86 -26.33 -10.32
C ILE A 130 -60.24 -26.69 -9.76
N LEU A 131 -60.31 -27.34 -8.60
CA LEU A 131 -61.59 -27.70 -7.96
C LEU A 131 -62.42 -26.46 -7.61
N THR A 132 -61.78 -25.43 -7.05
CA THR A 132 -62.45 -24.18 -6.70
C THR A 132 -62.96 -23.44 -7.94
N LYS A 133 -62.18 -23.44 -9.02
CA LYS A 133 -62.59 -22.87 -10.31
C LYS A 133 -63.76 -23.63 -10.93
N GLN A 134 -63.74 -24.97 -10.87
CA GLN A 134 -64.83 -25.81 -11.36
C GLN A 134 -66.11 -25.57 -10.56
N TRP A 135 -66.00 -25.51 -9.23
CA TRP A 135 -67.13 -25.22 -8.35
C TRP A 135 -67.71 -23.83 -8.58
N LEU A 136 -66.86 -22.79 -8.74
CA LEU A 136 -67.30 -21.42 -8.99
C LEU A 136 -67.99 -21.28 -10.36
N ARG A 137 -67.56 -22.05 -11.37
CA ARG A 137 -68.24 -22.13 -12.67
C ARG A 137 -69.62 -22.75 -12.55
N GLU A 138 -69.77 -23.79 -11.74
CA GLU A 138 -71.08 -24.41 -11.48
C GLU A 138 -71.97 -23.50 -10.62
N TYR A 139 -71.37 -22.74 -9.69
CA TYR A 139 -72.08 -21.74 -8.89
C TYR A 139 -72.75 -20.66 -9.76
N THR A 140 -72.07 -20.20 -10.81
CA THR A 140 -72.56 -19.15 -11.73
C THR A 140 -73.46 -19.68 -12.86
N SER A 141 -73.53 -20.99 -13.06
CA SER A 141 -74.42 -21.61 -14.06
C SER A 141 -75.90 -21.39 -13.69
N GLY A 142 -76.70 -20.88 -14.62
CA GLY A 142 -78.14 -20.64 -14.42
C GLY A 142 -78.92 -21.95 -14.52
N ALA A 143 -79.60 -22.37 -13.45
CA ALA A 143 -80.16 -23.71 -13.35
C ALA A 143 -81.70 -23.80 -13.34
N ALA A 144 -82.46 -22.69 -13.28
CA ALA A 144 -83.92 -22.78 -13.19
C ALA A 144 -84.69 -21.86 -14.15
N SER A 145 -85.87 -22.34 -14.56
CA SER A 145 -86.82 -21.65 -15.44
C SER A 145 -87.72 -20.64 -14.71
N SER A 146 -87.81 -20.71 -13.36
CA SER A 146 -88.61 -19.79 -12.54
C SER A 146 -87.75 -18.89 -11.62
N PRO A 147 -88.12 -17.61 -11.39
CA PRO A 147 -87.37 -16.71 -10.51
C PRO A 147 -87.29 -17.19 -9.05
N ARG A 148 -88.34 -17.85 -8.56
CA ARG A 148 -88.40 -18.36 -7.17
C ARG A 148 -87.47 -19.56 -6.96
N GLU A 149 -87.37 -20.44 -7.94
CA GLU A 149 -86.48 -21.60 -7.89
C GLU A 149 -85.01 -21.20 -8.02
N ASN A 150 -84.70 -20.22 -8.88
CA ASN A 150 -83.37 -19.61 -8.96
C ASN A 150 -82.94 -18.98 -7.62
N ALA A 151 -83.85 -18.31 -6.90
CA ALA A 151 -83.56 -17.74 -5.59
C ALA A 151 -83.22 -18.82 -4.54
N ARG A 152 -83.95 -19.95 -4.54
CA ARG A 152 -83.68 -21.09 -3.64
C ARG A 152 -82.37 -21.79 -3.96
N ILE A 153 -82.06 -22.01 -5.23
CA ILE A 153 -80.79 -22.62 -5.67
C ILE A 153 -79.61 -21.73 -5.29
N ARG A 154 -79.72 -20.40 -5.48
CA ARG A 154 -78.69 -19.44 -5.07
C ARG A 154 -78.48 -19.42 -3.57
N GLN A 155 -79.56 -19.46 -2.77
CA GLN A 155 -79.46 -19.53 -1.31
C GLN A 155 -78.77 -20.82 -0.86
N PHE A 156 -79.16 -21.98 -1.39
CA PHE A 156 -78.53 -23.27 -1.09
C PHE A 156 -77.03 -23.28 -1.46
N ARG A 157 -76.69 -22.73 -2.64
CA ARG A 157 -75.30 -22.59 -3.09
C ARG A 157 -74.50 -21.61 -2.24
N HIS A 158 -75.11 -20.53 -1.74
CA HIS A 158 -74.47 -19.56 -0.86
C HIS A 158 -74.25 -20.12 0.56
N GLU A 159 -75.22 -20.86 1.10
CA GLU A 159 -75.06 -21.61 2.35
C GLU A 159 -73.94 -22.65 2.22
N GLY A 160 -73.83 -23.32 1.07
CA GLY A 160 -72.69 -24.15 0.72
C GLY A 160 -71.38 -23.36 0.62
N PHE A 161 -71.36 -22.19 -0.01
CA PHE A 161 -70.18 -21.33 -0.13
C PHE A 161 -69.59 -20.94 1.23
N VAL A 162 -70.45 -20.63 2.20
CA VAL A 162 -70.08 -20.27 3.57
C VAL A 162 -69.72 -21.52 4.39
N SER A 163 -70.52 -22.59 4.31
CA SER A 163 -70.28 -23.83 5.06
C SER A 163 -68.99 -24.55 4.64
N TRP A 164 -68.59 -24.44 3.36
CA TRP A 164 -67.37 -25.05 2.83
C TRP A 164 -66.16 -24.11 2.88
N ARG A 165 -66.30 -22.89 3.42
CA ARG A 165 -65.21 -21.90 3.57
C ARG A 165 -64.40 -21.68 2.29
N ILE A 166 -65.10 -21.58 1.16
CA ILE A 166 -64.47 -21.35 -0.15
C ILE A 166 -63.61 -20.07 -0.17
N PRO A 167 -64.00 -18.93 0.46
CA PRO A 167 -63.14 -17.75 0.55
C PRO A 167 -61.79 -18.00 1.25
N GLU A 168 -61.80 -18.75 2.36
CA GLU A 168 -60.58 -19.10 3.09
C GLU A 168 -59.68 -20.03 2.25
N THR A 169 -60.30 -20.95 1.52
CA THR A 169 -59.59 -21.85 0.60
C THR A 169 -58.91 -21.08 -0.52
N ILE A 170 -59.58 -20.10 -1.14
CA ILE A 170 -58.99 -19.24 -2.18
C ILE A 170 -57.84 -18.41 -1.62
N ALA A 171 -57.98 -17.87 -0.40
CA ALA A 171 -56.92 -17.11 0.27
C ALA A 171 -55.70 -17.97 0.63
N LEU A 172 -55.88 -19.28 0.80
CA LEU A 172 -54.82 -20.23 1.14
C LEU A 172 -53.95 -20.62 -0.07
N LEU A 173 -54.47 -20.57 -1.30
CA LEU A 173 -53.74 -20.94 -2.52
C LEU A 173 -52.41 -20.19 -2.72
N PRO A 174 -52.37 -18.84 -2.64
CA PRO A 174 -51.14 -18.08 -2.75
C PRO A 174 -50.13 -18.44 -1.66
N ILE A 175 -50.60 -18.73 -0.44
CA ILE A 175 -49.75 -19.10 0.69
C ILE A 175 -49.04 -20.43 0.42
N LEU A 176 -49.75 -21.44 -0.10
CA LEU A 176 -49.12 -22.72 -0.49
C LEU A 176 -48.07 -22.53 -1.60
N LEU A 177 -48.31 -21.63 -2.56
CA LEU A 177 -47.35 -21.35 -3.62
C LEU A 177 -46.11 -20.62 -3.10
N GLN A 178 -46.27 -19.68 -2.17
CA GLN A 178 -45.15 -19.00 -1.53
C GLN A 178 -44.31 -19.98 -0.70
N ILE A 179 -44.95 -20.90 0.04
CA ILE A 179 -44.23 -21.96 0.77
C ILE A 179 -43.46 -22.86 -0.20
N ALA A 180 -44.07 -23.27 -1.31
CA ALA A 180 -43.39 -24.06 -2.34
C ALA A 180 -42.17 -23.33 -2.92
N LEU A 181 -42.30 -22.02 -3.20
CA LEU A 181 -41.25 -21.18 -3.73
C LEU A 181 -40.07 -21.06 -2.77
N VAL A 182 -40.35 -20.79 -1.48
CA VAL A 182 -39.32 -20.71 -0.43
C VAL A 182 -38.57 -22.04 -0.29
N LEU A 183 -39.29 -23.17 -0.23
CA LEU A 183 -38.67 -24.50 -0.14
C LEU A 183 -37.78 -24.81 -1.35
N PHE A 184 -38.19 -24.38 -2.54
CA PHE A 184 -37.40 -24.53 -3.76
C PHE A 184 -36.10 -23.71 -3.71
N PHE A 185 -36.18 -22.43 -3.31
CA PHE A 185 -34.99 -21.58 -3.20
C PHE A 185 -34.01 -22.05 -2.12
N VAL A 186 -34.50 -22.53 -0.97
CA VAL A 186 -33.64 -23.10 0.08
C VAL A 186 -32.90 -24.33 -0.46
N GLY A 187 -33.59 -25.24 -1.16
CA GLY A 187 -32.94 -26.39 -1.79
C GLY A 187 -31.94 -26.00 -2.89
N LEU A 188 -32.21 -24.92 -3.63
CA LEU A 188 -31.32 -24.38 -4.66
C LEU A 188 -30.04 -23.79 -4.05
N LEU A 189 -30.14 -23.04 -2.96
CA LEU A 189 -28.99 -22.48 -2.24
C LEU A 189 -28.10 -23.59 -1.66
N ASP A 190 -28.71 -24.61 -1.04
CA ASP A 190 -27.98 -25.78 -0.54
C ASP A 190 -27.25 -26.54 -1.66
N LEU A 191 -27.89 -26.69 -2.82
CA LEU A 191 -27.26 -27.29 -3.99
C LEU A 191 -26.08 -26.45 -4.49
N LEU A 192 -26.26 -25.13 -4.61
CA LEU A 192 -25.23 -24.23 -5.13
C LEU A 192 -23.99 -24.21 -4.23
N TRP A 193 -24.21 -24.19 -2.90
CA TRP A 193 -23.14 -24.31 -1.91
C TRP A 193 -22.42 -25.66 -1.99
N SER A 194 -23.15 -26.73 -2.34
CA SER A 194 -22.57 -28.07 -2.51
C SER A 194 -21.75 -28.21 -3.80
N LEU A 195 -22.11 -27.49 -4.87
CA LEU A 195 -21.44 -27.58 -6.15
C LEU A 195 -20.11 -26.80 -6.13
N HIS A 196 -20.08 -25.62 -5.51
CA HIS A 196 -18.84 -24.90 -5.31
C HIS A 196 -18.94 -23.83 -4.20
N PRO A 197 -18.38 -24.06 -2.99
CA PRO A 197 -18.23 -22.98 -2.00
C PRO A 197 -17.34 -21.82 -2.51
N VAL A 198 -16.72 -21.98 -3.68
CA VAL A 198 -15.88 -20.98 -4.35
C VAL A 198 -16.67 -19.99 -5.19
N VAL A 199 -17.89 -20.29 -5.62
CA VAL A 199 -18.66 -19.32 -6.42
C VAL A 199 -19.31 -18.26 -5.52
N ALA A 200 -19.45 -18.53 -4.22
CA ALA A 200 -20.12 -17.64 -3.27
C ALA A 200 -19.20 -16.87 -2.30
N GLY A 201 -17.91 -17.22 -2.14
CA GLY A 201 -17.05 -16.60 -1.10
C GLY A 201 -15.55 -16.56 -1.40
N VAL A 202 -14.98 -17.66 -1.87
CA VAL A 202 -13.79 -17.63 -2.77
C VAL A 202 -14.31 -16.99 -4.08
N GLY A 203 -13.61 -16.80 -5.18
CA GLY A 203 -14.27 -16.24 -6.39
C GLY A 203 -14.61 -14.75 -6.31
N TRP A 204 -15.29 -14.21 -5.28
CA TRP A 204 -15.33 -12.75 -5.04
C TRP A 204 -13.96 -12.25 -4.59
N ARG A 205 -13.35 -12.90 -3.59
CA ARG A 205 -11.98 -12.58 -3.15
C ARG A 205 -10.95 -12.77 -4.26
N GLU A 206 -11.12 -13.81 -5.08
CA GLU A 206 -10.20 -14.11 -6.18
C GLU A 206 -10.44 -13.17 -7.36
N ARG A 207 -11.69 -12.77 -7.61
CA ARG A 207 -12.04 -11.73 -8.58
C ARG A 207 -11.51 -10.38 -8.14
N GLU A 208 -11.65 -10.01 -6.87
CA GLU A 208 -11.09 -8.78 -6.30
C GLU A 208 -9.57 -8.76 -6.46
N LYS A 209 -8.86 -9.83 -6.05
CA LYS A 209 -7.41 -9.97 -6.29
C LYS A 209 -7.06 -9.91 -7.78
N ALA A 210 -7.85 -10.52 -8.66
CA ALA A 210 -7.60 -10.50 -10.10
C ALA A 210 -7.82 -9.10 -10.68
N ILE A 211 -8.87 -8.40 -10.26
CA ILE A 211 -9.13 -7.00 -10.64
C ILE A 211 -7.96 -6.14 -10.18
N VAL A 212 -7.59 -6.18 -8.89
CA VAL A 212 -6.48 -5.39 -8.34
C VAL A 212 -5.15 -5.68 -9.04
N ARG A 213 -4.86 -6.95 -9.39
CA ARG A 213 -3.65 -7.31 -10.15
C ARG A 213 -3.69 -6.87 -11.62
N SER A 214 -4.87 -6.71 -12.20
CA SER A 214 -5.06 -6.25 -13.57
C SER A 214 -5.20 -4.74 -13.70
N SER A 215 -5.56 -4.06 -12.61
CA SER A 215 -5.59 -2.60 -12.51
C SER A 215 -4.16 -2.07 -12.51
N GLU A 216 -3.96 -0.89 -13.12
CA GLU A 216 -2.69 -0.18 -12.99
C GLU A 216 -2.38 0.03 -11.50
N PRO A 217 -1.11 -0.11 -11.06
CA PRO A 217 -0.69 0.15 -9.70
C PRO A 217 -0.75 1.66 -9.42
N HIS A 218 -1.96 2.21 -9.38
CA HIS A 218 -2.23 3.56 -8.94
C HIS A 218 -2.44 3.51 -7.44
N LEU A 219 -1.34 3.70 -6.71
CA LEU A 219 -1.39 3.82 -5.26
C LEU A 219 -1.83 5.25 -4.93
N ASP A 220 -3.03 5.39 -4.38
CA ASP A 220 -3.45 6.66 -3.78
C ASP A 220 -2.61 6.90 -2.53
N HIS A 221 -1.51 7.64 -2.70
CA HIS A 221 -0.54 7.94 -1.65
C HIS A 221 -1.16 8.56 -0.39
N HIS A 222 -2.25 9.30 -0.52
CA HIS A 222 -2.97 9.89 0.61
C HIS A 222 -3.60 8.84 1.52
N ILE A 223 -3.98 7.68 0.99
CA ILE A 223 -4.55 6.59 1.80
C ILE A 223 -3.47 5.99 2.70
N LEU A 224 -2.27 5.75 2.18
CA LEU A 224 -1.17 5.21 2.98
C LEU A 224 -0.67 6.23 4.01
N ALA A 225 -0.48 7.48 3.61
CA ALA A 225 -0.04 8.53 4.53
C ALA A 225 -1.11 8.86 5.58
N GLY A 226 -2.39 8.83 5.21
CA GLY A 226 -3.51 9.02 6.13
C GLY A 226 -3.67 7.84 7.11
N ALA A 227 -3.44 6.60 6.64
CA ALA A 227 -3.40 5.43 7.51
C ALA A 227 -2.25 5.55 8.52
N ASP A 228 -1.05 5.91 8.05
CA ASP A 228 0.10 6.18 8.92
C ASP A 228 -0.19 7.26 9.96
N ALA A 229 -0.82 8.38 9.56
CA ALA A 229 -1.23 9.45 10.48
C ALA A 229 -2.23 8.99 11.56
N THR A 230 -2.97 7.92 11.29
CA THR A 230 -3.97 7.37 12.23
C THR A 230 -3.36 6.35 13.19
N PHE A 231 -2.50 5.47 12.68
CA PHE A 231 -1.95 4.35 13.46
C PHE A 231 -0.57 4.65 14.06
N MET A 232 0.24 5.46 13.39
CA MET A 232 1.63 5.80 13.74
C MET A 232 2.45 4.59 14.21
N ASP A 233 2.26 3.45 13.52
CA ASP A 233 2.88 2.16 13.85
C ASP A 233 4.07 1.88 12.93
N ASP A 234 5.21 1.49 13.53
CA ASP A 234 6.43 1.19 12.79
C ASP A 234 6.35 -0.16 12.08
N GLU A 235 5.58 -1.12 12.62
CA GLU A 235 5.33 -2.40 11.95
C GLU A 235 4.51 -2.19 10.67
N PHE A 236 3.57 -1.24 10.69
CA PHE A 236 2.83 -0.82 9.50
C PHE A 236 3.76 -0.18 8.44
N LEU A 237 4.70 0.68 8.88
CA LEU A 237 5.69 1.27 7.97
C LEU A 237 6.56 0.20 7.31
N GLU A 238 7.02 -0.79 8.09
CA GLU A 238 7.90 -1.84 7.60
C GLU A 238 7.19 -2.83 6.67
N ASN A 239 6.04 -3.35 7.09
CA ASN A 239 5.39 -4.47 6.44
C ASN A 239 4.39 -4.06 5.36
N THR A 240 3.91 -2.81 5.38
CA THR A 240 2.91 -2.31 4.43
C THR A 240 3.46 -1.17 3.59
N VAL A 241 3.86 -0.07 4.21
CA VAL A 241 4.25 1.14 3.47
C VAL A 241 5.50 0.91 2.65
N ARG A 242 6.54 0.33 3.23
CA ARG A 242 7.83 0.12 2.57
C ARG A 242 7.73 -0.74 1.29
N PRO A 243 7.06 -1.92 1.29
CA PRO A 243 6.81 -2.66 0.05
C PRO A 243 6.00 -1.85 -0.98
N CYS A 244 4.92 -1.19 -0.56
CA CYS A 244 4.07 -0.42 -1.47
C CYS A 244 4.83 0.74 -2.13
N ILE A 245 5.63 1.47 -1.36
CA ILE A 245 6.48 2.54 -1.87
C ILE A 245 7.47 2.01 -2.91
N ASN A 246 8.07 0.83 -2.67
CA ASN A 246 9.05 0.22 -3.55
C ASN A 246 8.46 -0.27 -4.89
N ASP A 247 7.20 -0.68 -4.90
CA ASP A 247 6.50 -1.18 -6.10
C ASP A 247 5.76 -0.10 -6.91
N THR A 248 5.66 1.13 -6.39
CA THR A 248 4.91 2.24 -7.02
C THR A 248 5.80 3.12 -7.91
N ASP A 249 5.25 4.05 -8.67
CA ASP A 249 6.04 5.08 -9.37
C ASP A 249 6.79 6.01 -8.38
N CYS A 250 7.91 6.57 -8.82
CA CYS A 250 8.77 7.38 -7.95
C CYS A 250 8.09 8.66 -7.44
N THR A 251 7.18 9.26 -8.22
CA THR A 251 6.54 10.54 -7.87
C THR A 251 5.51 10.32 -6.77
N ALA A 252 4.62 9.34 -6.92
CA ALA A 252 3.67 8.99 -5.86
C ALA A 252 4.37 8.47 -4.60
N ALA A 253 5.45 7.68 -4.77
CA ALA A 253 6.28 7.23 -3.65
C ALA A 253 6.91 8.42 -2.88
N LEU A 254 7.43 9.42 -3.58
CA LEU A 254 7.99 10.63 -2.95
C LEU A 254 6.92 11.46 -2.23
N ASN A 255 5.75 11.64 -2.83
CA ASN A 255 4.65 12.37 -2.20
C ASN A 255 4.19 11.66 -0.92
N CYS A 256 3.99 10.34 -0.99
CA CYS A 256 3.66 9.52 0.17
C CYS A 256 4.71 9.65 1.27
N LEU A 257 6.00 9.54 0.91
CA LEU A 257 7.11 9.65 1.85
C LEU A 257 7.12 11.02 2.54
N TYR A 258 7.01 12.12 1.80
CA TYR A 258 7.03 13.45 2.40
C TYR A 258 5.87 13.68 3.36
N GLU A 259 4.66 13.21 3.00
CA GLU A 259 3.48 13.33 3.85
C GLU A 259 3.64 12.53 5.16
N ILE A 260 4.16 11.30 5.07
CA ILE A 260 4.50 10.47 6.26
C ILE A 260 5.56 11.15 7.14
N LEU A 261 6.62 11.69 6.52
CA LEU A 261 7.68 12.37 7.26
C LEU A 261 7.18 13.63 7.96
N ASP A 262 6.29 14.40 7.31
CA ASP A 262 5.70 15.60 7.89
C ASP A 262 4.77 15.25 9.07
N HIS A 263 3.99 14.16 8.99
CA HIS A 263 3.15 13.69 10.10
C HIS A 263 3.95 13.21 11.31
N ARG A 264 5.11 12.57 11.07
CA ARG A 264 5.96 11.99 12.13
C ARG A 264 7.07 12.93 12.61
N ALA A 265 7.17 14.14 12.07
CA ALA A 265 8.14 15.14 12.52
C ALA A 265 7.70 15.80 13.83
N ASP A 266 8.65 16.10 14.72
CA ASP A 266 8.39 16.91 15.91
C ASP A 266 8.01 18.36 15.56
N SER A 267 8.58 18.87 14.47
CA SER A 267 8.36 20.24 14.00
C SER A 267 8.73 20.39 12.52
N ILE A 268 8.14 21.38 11.85
CA ILE A 268 8.47 21.74 10.47
C ILE A 268 9.02 23.17 10.47
N VAL A 269 10.25 23.34 9.98
CA VAL A 269 10.94 24.63 9.89
C VAL A 269 11.31 24.86 8.43
N ASP A 270 10.83 25.97 7.86
CA ASP A 270 11.02 26.33 6.44
C ASP A 270 10.60 25.22 5.46
N GLY A 271 9.55 24.47 5.80
CA GLY A 271 9.05 23.35 4.98
C GLY A 271 9.92 22.09 5.04
N VAL A 272 10.86 22.02 5.99
CA VAL A 272 11.69 20.83 6.24
C VAL A 272 11.28 20.20 7.59
N PRO A 273 10.96 18.90 7.62
CA PRO A 273 10.67 18.19 8.86
C PRO A 273 11.91 18.03 9.74
N HIS A 274 11.72 18.15 11.05
CA HIS A 274 12.76 18.07 12.08
C HIS A 274 12.32 17.11 13.19
N TRP A 275 13.28 16.33 13.70
CA TRP A 275 13.13 15.41 14.82
C TRP A 275 14.08 15.81 15.93
N LYS A 276 13.64 15.70 17.17
CA LYS A 276 14.49 15.89 18.35
C LYS A 276 15.50 14.75 18.44
N HIS A 277 16.61 15.03 19.11
CA HIS A 277 17.59 13.98 19.40
C HIS A 277 16.96 12.96 20.36
N CYS A 278 17.00 11.69 20.01
CA CYS A 278 16.58 10.61 20.90
C CYS A 278 17.80 10.05 21.62
N GLU A 279 17.69 9.83 22.93
CA GLU A 279 18.76 9.20 23.73
C GLU A 279 18.83 7.69 23.44
N ASP A 280 17.70 7.06 23.13
CA ASP A 280 17.59 5.64 22.78
C ASP A 280 17.40 5.45 21.26
N VAL A 281 17.73 4.26 20.76
CA VAL A 281 17.48 3.91 19.35
C VAL A 281 15.97 3.81 19.12
N ASP A 282 15.39 4.90 18.62
CA ASP A 282 13.99 4.95 18.21
C ASP A 282 13.81 4.15 16.91
N GLY A 283 13.07 3.04 17.00
CA GLY A 283 12.73 2.19 15.86
C GLY A 283 12.03 2.98 14.75
N GLY A 284 11.21 3.97 15.11
CA GLY A 284 10.44 4.76 14.16
C GLY A 284 11.33 5.66 13.30
N ILE A 285 12.26 6.39 13.91
CA ILE A 285 13.19 7.28 13.18
C ILE A 285 14.12 6.46 12.26
N ASN A 286 14.57 5.29 12.72
CA ASN A 286 15.33 4.35 11.89
C ASN A 286 14.50 3.88 10.68
N MET A 287 13.23 3.53 10.89
CA MET A 287 12.33 3.14 9.80
C MET A 287 12.09 4.27 8.81
N LEU A 288 11.92 5.51 9.27
CA LEU A 288 11.85 6.68 8.39
C LEU A 288 13.11 6.84 7.55
N LEU A 289 14.30 6.66 8.14
CA LEU A 289 15.56 6.69 7.38
C LEU A 289 15.65 5.52 6.40
N HIS A 290 15.17 4.32 6.74
CA HIS A 290 15.08 3.19 5.80
C HIS A 290 14.21 3.52 4.58
N LEU A 291 13.05 4.14 4.78
CA LEU A 291 12.15 4.56 3.71
C LEU A 291 12.80 5.62 2.80
N VAL A 292 13.46 6.61 3.40
CA VAL A 292 14.20 7.63 2.66
C VAL A 292 15.32 7.00 1.83
N VAL A 293 16.10 6.09 2.42
CA VAL A 293 17.20 5.37 1.76
C VAL A 293 16.71 4.45 0.64
N ASP A 294 15.48 3.92 0.72
CA ASP A 294 14.84 3.12 -0.33
C ASP A 294 14.45 3.97 -1.55
N ILE A 295 13.91 5.17 -1.34
CA ILE A 295 13.43 6.05 -2.43
C ILE A 295 14.55 6.86 -3.06
N LEU A 296 15.51 7.34 -2.27
CA LEU A 296 16.59 8.23 -2.71
C LEU A 296 17.31 7.78 -4.01
N PRO A 297 17.68 6.50 -4.23
CA PRO A 297 18.30 6.05 -5.48
C PRO A 297 17.36 5.98 -6.69
N ARG A 298 16.04 6.08 -6.50
CA ARG A 298 15.02 6.02 -7.57
C ARG A 298 14.68 7.39 -8.16
N ILE A 299 15.07 8.47 -7.47
CA ILE A 299 14.83 9.84 -7.92
C ILE A 299 15.60 10.10 -9.21
N ASP A 300 14.93 10.71 -10.19
CA ASP A 300 15.55 11.11 -11.46
C ASP A 300 16.78 12.01 -11.20
N PRO A 301 17.97 11.68 -11.73
CA PRO A 301 19.19 12.47 -11.53
C PRO A 301 19.08 13.92 -12.07
N THR A 302 18.13 14.21 -12.96
CA THR A 302 17.87 15.57 -13.46
C THR A 302 17.08 16.43 -12.47
N ASN A 303 16.37 15.82 -11.52
CA ASN A 303 15.55 16.52 -10.53
C ASN A 303 16.37 16.86 -9.28
N GLU A 304 17.31 17.81 -9.44
CA GLU A 304 18.21 18.24 -8.36
C GLU A 304 17.46 18.69 -7.10
N ALA A 305 16.32 19.37 -7.26
CA ALA A 305 15.53 19.88 -6.15
C ALA A 305 14.99 18.76 -5.24
N CYS A 306 14.46 17.68 -5.84
CA CYS A 306 13.99 16.53 -5.07
C CYS A 306 15.13 15.79 -4.38
N ILE A 307 16.27 15.63 -5.04
CA ILE A 307 17.46 15.00 -4.45
C ILE A 307 17.95 15.82 -3.26
N ILE A 308 18.12 17.13 -3.42
CA ILE A 308 18.60 18.02 -2.36
C ILE A 308 17.63 18.03 -1.18
N ARG A 309 16.32 18.09 -1.42
CA ARG A 309 15.30 18.01 -0.37
C ARG A 309 15.41 16.70 0.40
N THR A 310 15.46 15.57 -0.30
CA THR A 310 15.54 14.23 0.30
C THR A 310 16.85 14.03 1.08
N LEU A 311 17.98 14.53 0.57
CA LEU A 311 19.28 14.53 1.27
C LEU A 311 19.26 15.40 2.52
N THR A 312 18.57 16.55 2.47
CA THR A 312 18.43 17.43 3.63
C THR A 312 17.61 16.77 4.73
N ILE A 313 16.51 16.10 4.37
CA ILE A 313 15.72 15.31 5.31
C ILE A 313 16.56 14.15 5.88
N SER A 314 17.31 13.45 5.03
CA SER A 314 18.23 12.38 5.47
C SER A 314 19.22 12.89 6.52
N ASP A 315 19.76 14.10 6.34
CA ASP A 315 20.64 14.74 7.32
C ASP A 315 19.95 14.99 8.67
N LYS A 316 18.70 15.44 8.66
CA LYS A 316 17.93 15.70 9.89
C LYS A 316 17.64 14.41 10.64
N LEU A 317 17.18 13.37 9.95
CA LEU A 317 16.97 12.03 10.52
C LEU A 317 18.26 11.48 11.13
N CYS A 318 19.38 11.57 10.39
CA CYS A 318 20.67 11.10 10.88
C CYS A 318 21.13 11.83 12.16
N ARG A 319 20.79 13.11 12.36
CA ARG A 319 21.11 13.85 13.59
C ARG A 319 20.25 13.41 14.78
N ALA A 320 19.02 12.96 14.53
CA ALA A 320 18.11 12.52 15.56
C ALA A 320 18.46 11.13 16.12
N ILE A 321 19.02 10.25 15.28
CA ILE A 321 19.43 8.89 15.67
C ILE A 321 20.66 8.95 16.61
N PRO A 322 20.59 8.34 17.82
CA PRO A 322 21.76 8.22 18.69
C PRO A 322 22.79 7.28 18.07
N PHE A 323 24.06 7.65 18.19
CA PHE A 323 25.14 6.82 17.69
C PHE A 323 25.71 5.98 18.82
N GLU A 324 25.32 4.72 18.86
CA GLU A 324 26.02 3.70 19.64
C GLU A 324 26.55 2.63 18.69
N SER A 325 27.86 2.40 18.74
CA SER A 325 28.57 1.44 17.89
C SER A 325 28.13 -0.02 18.09
N CYS A 326 27.24 -0.30 19.04
CA CYS A 326 26.73 -1.62 19.38
C CYS A 326 25.55 -2.10 18.50
N HIS A 327 24.81 -1.22 17.82
CA HIS A 327 23.61 -1.62 17.06
C HIS A 327 23.92 -1.99 15.60
N THR A 328 23.90 -3.29 15.29
CA THR A 328 24.22 -3.83 13.96
C THR A 328 23.30 -3.32 12.85
N GLU A 329 22.00 -3.16 13.11
CA GLU A 329 21.03 -2.69 12.10
C GLU A 329 21.31 -1.25 11.66
N THR A 330 21.59 -0.37 12.63
CA THR A 330 22.00 1.01 12.39
C THR A 330 23.29 1.06 11.56
N GLN A 331 24.27 0.20 11.85
CA GLN A 331 25.49 0.11 11.04
C GLN A 331 25.21 -0.27 9.57
N ILE A 332 24.34 -1.27 9.34
CA ILE A 332 23.96 -1.71 7.98
C ILE A 332 23.24 -0.58 7.23
N LEU A 333 22.34 0.14 7.91
CA LEU A 333 21.65 1.29 7.35
C LEU A 333 22.63 2.39 6.90
N TYR A 334 23.62 2.73 7.73
CA TYR A 334 24.65 3.71 7.37
C TYR A 334 25.56 3.22 6.23
N GLN A 335 25.95 1.95 6.22
CA GLN A 335 26.72 1.38 5.10
C GLN A 335 25.97 1.53 3.78
N ARG A 336 24.65 1.30 3.81
CA ARG A 336 23.79 1.48 2.64
C ARG A 336 23.66 2.95 2.26
N LEU A 337 23.49 3.84 3.23
CA LEU A 337 23.45 5.28 3.01
C LEU A 337 24.75 5.79 2.38
N PHE A 338 25.93 5.42 2.91
CA PHE A 338 27.22 5.77 2.29
C PHE A 338 27.36 5.27 0.85
N ASP A 339 26.87 4.06 0.55
CA ASP A 339 26.87 3.56 -0.82
C ASP A 339 26.01 4.40 -1.76
N ILE A 340 24.83 4.83 -1.30
CA ILE A 340 23.93 5.69 -2.09
C ILE A 340 24.52 7.10 -2.24
N LEU A 341 24.98 7.71 -1.13
CA LEU A 341 25.57 9.05 -1.15
C LEU A 341 26.78 9.13 -2.08
N SER A 342 27.61 8.08 -2.11
CA SER A 342 28.77 8.03 -3.00
C SER A 342 28.38 8.13 -4.49
N ARG A 343 27.19 7.65 -4.89
CA ARG A 343 26.71 7.74 -6.28
C ARG A 343 26.35 9.17 -6.67
N PHE A 344 25.94 9.99 -5.71
CA PHE A 344 25.61 11.39 -5.96
C PHE A 344 26.82 12.30 -6.10
N LEU A 345 28.03 11.80 -5.77
CA LEU A 345 29.28 12.54 -5.98
C LEU A 345 29.63 12.74 -7.46
N SER A 346 28.97 12.05 -8.39
CA SER A 346 29.13 12.24 -9.84
C SER A 346 28.05 13.12 -10.49
N LEU A 347 27.05 13.59 -9.72
CA LEU A 347 25.96 14.46 -10.22
C LEU A 347 26.38 15.94 -10.30
N PRO A 348 25.49 16.91 -10.65
CA PRO A 348 25.85 18.33 -10.65
C PRO A 348 26.30 18.87 -9.29
N GLN A 349 27.06 19.97 -9.29
CA GLN A 349 27.82 20.49 -8.14
C GLN A 349 26.97 20.75 -6.88
N SER A 350 25.72 21.21 -7.05
CA SER A 350 24.74 21.46 -5.98
C SER A 350 24.45 20.19 -5.16
N VAL A 351 24.16 19.09 -5.87
CA VAL A 351 23.87 17.78 -5.31
C VAL A 351 25.14 17.15 -4.73
N GLN A 352 26.27 17.24 -5.44
CA GLN A 352 27.55 16.72 -4.94
C GLN A 352 27.92 17.31 -3.59
N LYS A 353 27.83 18.64 -3.45
CA LYS A 353 28.16 19.33 -2.21
C LYS A 353 27.27 18.86 -1.06
N THR A 354 25.96 18.80 -1.29
CA THR A 354 24.98 18.37 -0.27
C THR A 354 25.22 16.92 0.17
N ALA A 355 25.45 16.02 -0.78
CA ALA A 355 25.75 14.62 -0.50
C ALA A 355 27.08 14.45 0.24
N PHE A 356 28.14 15.13 -0.19
CA PHE A 356 29.46 15.07 0.45
C PHE A 356 29.45 15.65 1.86
N ASP A 357 28.73 16.76 2.08
CA ASP A 357 28.56 17.36 3.40
C ASP A 357 27.84 16.42 4.37
N LEU A 358 26.83 15.68 3.90
CA LEU A 358 26.17 14.63 4.67
C LEU A 358 27.14 13.49 4.97
N MET A 359 27.86 12.97 3.97
CA MET A 359 28.87 11.92 4.19
C MET A 359 29.91 12.33 5.25
N ARG A 360 30.35 13.59 5.25
CA ARG A 360 31.32 14.11 6.21
C ARG A 360 30.78 14.14 7.64
N ARG A 361 29.53 14.59 7.81
CA ARG A 361 28.89 14.58 9.14
C ARG A 361 28.70 13.16 9.67
N LEU A 362 28.36 12.22 8.79
CA LEU A 362 28.23 10.81 9.14
C LEU A 362 29.58 10.17 9.46
N TYR A 363 30.64 10.50 8.72
CA TYR A 363 31.97 9.94 8.91
C TYR A 363 32.51 10.19 10.32
N HIS A 364 32.36 11.40 10.85
CA HIS A 364 32.81 11.70 12.23
C HIS A 364 31.97 11.02 13.31
N ARG A 365 30.75 10.61 12.96
CA ARG A 365 29.85 9.92 13.87
C ARG A 365 29.89 8.42 13.72
N SER A 366 30.60 7.82 12.75
CA SER A 366 30.48 6.38 12.48
C SER A 366 31.82 5.68 12.27
N GLU A 367 32.01 4.55 12.94
CA GLU A 367 33.13 3.62 12.71
C GLU A 367 32.79 2.54 11.66
N THR A 368 31.72 2.75 10.89
CA THR A 368 31.20 1.75 9.96
C THR A 368 32.14 1.53 8.77
N ALA A 369 32.46 0.25 8.51
CA ALA A 369 33.23 -0.13 7.33
C ALA A 369 32.42 0.16 6.06
N VAL A 370 33.02 0.79 5.05
CA VAL A 370 32.37 1.03 3.75
C VAL A 370 32.88 0.08 2.67
N ARG A 371 32.06 -0.14 1.64
CA ARG A 371 32.47 -0.93 0.47
C ARG A 371 33.59 -0.21 -0.30
N PRO A 372 34.53 -0.93 -0.93
CA PRO A 372 35.61 -0.32 -1.72
C PRO A 372 35.12 0.68 -2.79
N ALA A 373 33.98 0.39 -3.42
CA ALA A 373 33.36 1.27 -4.41
C ALA A 373 33.05 2.68 -3.87
N VAL A 374 32.74 2.81 -2.57
CA VAL A 374 32.53 4.11 -1.91
C VAL A 374 33.85 4.88 -1.87
N ILE A 375 34.93 4.24 -1.46
CA ILE A 375 36.28 4.83 -1.40
C ILE A 375 36.72 5.28 -2.79
N GLN A 376 36.52 4.44 -3.82
CA GLN A 376 36.86 4.77 -5.21
C GLN A 376 36.11 6.01 -5.72
N ARG A 377 34.81 6.13 -5.40
CA ARG A 377 34.00 7.30 -5.77
C ARG A 377 34.44 8.56 -5.02
N ILE A 378 34.81 8.46 -3.75
CA ILE A 378 35.37 9.60 -2.98
C ILE A 378 36.72 10.02 -3.58
N ILE A 379 37.59 9.09 -3.95
CA ILE A 379 38.87 9.39 -4.62
C ILE A 379 38.62 10.10 -5.95
N SER A 380 37.70 9.61 -6.77
CA SER A 380 37.32 10.28 -8.02
C SER A 380 36.80 11.70 -7.77
N TYR A 381 35.95 11.87 -6.77
CA TYR A 381 35.43 13.17 -6.36
C TYR A 381 36.53 14.14 -5.92
N ALA A 382 37.51 13.66 -5.13
CA ALA A 382 38.66 14.46 -4.72
C ALA A 382 39.44 14.96 -5.95
N ARG A 383 39.73 14.08 -6.91
CA ARG A 383 40.45 14.46 -8.13
C ARG A 383 39.69 15.50 -8.96
N CYS A 384 38.37 15.34 -9.12
CA CYS A 384 37.53 16.35 -9.76
C CYS A 384 37.57 17.69 -9.00
N ALA A 385 37.46 17.66 -7.66
CA ALA A 385 37.54 18.86 -6.83
C ALA A 385 38.89 19.59 -6.97
N ARG A 386 39.98 18.85 -7.17
CA ARG A 386 41.29 19.44 -7.44
C ARG A 386 41.35 20.14 -8.81
N ILE A 387 40.83 19.50 -9.85
CA ILE A 387 40.76 20.07 -11.21
C ILE A 387 39.91 21.35 -11.21
N ASP A 388 38.79 21.35 -10.47
CA ASP A 388 37.90 22.50 -10.31
C ASP A 388 38.44 23.58 -9.36
N SER A 389 39.66 23.43 -8.82
CA SER A 389 40.25 24.34 -7.82
C SER A 389 39.41 24.53 -6.54
N ARG A 390 38.62 23.53 -6.15
CA ARG A 390 37.83 23.51 -4.91
C ARG A 390 38.64 22.90 -3.77
N HIS A 391 39.63 23.67 -3.31
CA HIS A 391 40.65 23.22 -2.37
C HIS A 391 40.09 22.65 -1.04
N ASP A 392 39.07 23.27 -0.46
CA ASP A 392 38.45 22.78 0.79
C ASP A 392 37.83 21.38 0.63
N MET A 393 37.12 21.16 -0.48
CA MET A 393 36.47 19.88 -0.77
C MET A 393 37.50 18.80 -1.11
N PHE A 394 38.56 19.17 -1.84
CA PHE A 394 39.67 18.28 -2.14
C PHE A 394 40.33 17.76 -0.85
N HIS A 395 40.73 18.68 0.04
CA HIS A 395 41.38 18.33 1.30
C HIS A 395 40.52 17.40 2.16
N MET A 396 39.23 17.72 2.32
CA MET A 396 38.30 16.90 3.11
C MET A 396 38.05 15.53 2.48
N ALA A 397 37.94 15.46 1.14
CA ALA A 397 37.75 14.20 0.44
C ALA A 397 38.97 13.29 0.55
N CYS A 398 40.19 13.85 0.48
CA CYS A 398 41.42 13.10 0.73
C CYS A 398 41.46 12.52 2.14
N GLY A 399 41.17 13.34 3.16
CA GLY A 399 41.12 12.88 4.56
C GLY A 399 40.12 11.74 4.77
N MET A 400 38.92 11.85 4.20
CA MET A 400 37.89 10.81 4.29
C MET A 400 38.28 9.53 3.53
N ALA A 401 38.85 9.65 2.32
CA ALA A 401 39.31 8.50 1.54
C ALA A 401 40.41 7.72 2.25
N ILE A 402 41.38 8.43 2.84
CA ILE A 402 42.44 7.82 3.66
C ILE A 402 41.83 7.18 4.90
N GLY A 403 40.95 7.90 5.61
CA GLY A 403 40.24 7.42 6.80
C GLY A 403 39.50 6.09 6.58
N PHE A 404 38.73 5.97 5.50
CA PHE A 404 38.09 4.70 5.15
C PHE A 404 39.07 3.61 4.72
N SER A 405 40.21 3.98 4.13
CA SER A 405 41.25 3.04 3.71
C SER A 405 42.03 2.45 4.89
N ILE A 406 42.13 3.18 6.00
CA ILE A 406 42.79 2.72 7.23
C ILE A 406 41.85 2.04 8.22
N ALA A 407 40.54 2.03 7.97
CA ALA A 407 39.55 1.46 8.87
C ALA A 407 39.88 -0.02 9.23
N PRO A 408 39.75 -0.41 10.51
CA PRO A 408 40.16 -1.74 11.00
C PRO A 408 39.38 -2.88 10.33
N ASN A 409 38.14 -2.61 9.94
CA ASN A 409 37.22 -3.57 9.35
C ASN A 409 37.39 -3.73 7.82
N LEU A 410 38.33 -3.02 7.19
CA LEU A 410 38.60 -3.15 5.75
C LEU A 410 39.57 -4.29 5.48
N SER A 411 39.10 -5.34 4.78
CA SER A 411 39.93 -6.50 4.42
C SER A 411 41.13 -6.12 3.53
N ALA A 412 42.19 -6.92 3.55
CA ALA A 412 43.39 -6.69 2.75
C ALA A 412 43.11 -6.69 1.24
N SER A 413 42.22 -7.58 0.76
CA SER A 413 41.81 -7.63 -0.65
C SER A 413 41.03 -6.38 -1.06
N ALA A 414 40.13 -5.90 -0.20
CA ALA A 414 39.39 -4.67 -0.39
C ALA A 414 40.34 -3.44 -0.46
N PHE A 415 41.33 -3.36 0.43
CA PHE A 415 42.35 -2.32 0.39
C PHE A 415 43.18 -2.38 -0.91
N ASN A 416 43.63 -3.56 -1.32
CA ASN A 416 44.38 -3.74 -2.55
C ASN A 416 43.60 -3.29 -3.79
N SER A 417 42.27 -3.44 -3.80
CA SER A 417 41.42 -2.98 -4.91
C SER A 417 41.34 -1.46 -5.07
N VAL A 418 41.68 -0.69 -4.03
CA VAL A 418 41.67 0.79 -4.05
C VAL A 418 43.07 1.40 -4.02
N ARG A 419 44.09 0.57 -3.77
CA ARG A 419 45.49 0.97 -3.56
C ARG A 419 46.06 1.86 -4.67
N ASP A 420 45.91 1.46 -5.94
CA ASP A 420 46.48 2.23 -7.06
C ASP A 420 45.79 3.58 -7.25
N GLN A 421 44.48 3.65 -7.01
CA GLN A 421 43.73 4.89 -7.07
C GLN A 421 44.11 5.83 -5.92
N LEU A 422 44.34 5.26 -4.74
CA LEU A 422 44.81 5.98 -3.57
C LEU A 422 46.21 6.55 -3.80
N ARG A 423 47.13 5.80 -4.42
CA ARG A 423 48.46 6.29 -4.81
C ARG A 423 48.38 7.54 -5.68
N ASN A 424 47.59 7.49 -6.75
CA ASN A 424 47.41 8.64 -7.65
C ASN A 424 46.85 9.86 -6.92
N MET A 425 45.92 9.66 -5.97
CA MET A 425 45.38 10.75 -5.15
C MET A 425 46.42 11.32 -4.18
N LEU A 426 47.34 10.51 -3.65
CA LEU A 426 48.40 10.96 -2.76
C LEU A 426 49.46 11.78 -3.52
N GLU A 427 49.81 11.39 -4.74
CA GLU A 427 50.64 12.23 -5.64
C GLU A 427 49.95 13.57 -5.88
N ASP A 428 48.63 13.54 -6.09
CA ASP A 428 47.82 14.72 -6.31
C ASP A 428 47.80 15.66 -5.08
N LEU A 429 47.81 15.07 -3.88
CA LEU A 429 47.89 15.75 -2.59
C LEU A 429 49.29 16.31 -2.30
N GLU A 430 50.35 15.57 -2.67
CA GLU A 430 51.74 16.03 -2.55
C GLU A 430 51.97 17.32 -3.34
N GLY A 431 51.48 17.36 -4.58
CA GLY A 431 51.52 18.56 -5.42
C GLY A 431 50.76 19.75 -4.80
N TYR A 432 49.61 19.48 -4.17
CA TYR A 432 48.81 20.52 -3.50
C TYR A 432 49.50 21.07 -2.25
N ILE A 433 50.04 20.21 -1.38
CA ILE A 433 50.75 20.63 -0.16
C ILE A 433 52.04 21.39 -0.49
N ALA A 434 52.71 21.03 -1.59
CA ALA A 434 53.92 21.71 -2.04
C ALA A 434 53.69 23.13 -2.59
N THR A 435 52.45 23.52 -2.86
CA THR A 435 52.12 24.91 -3.25
C THR A 435 51.93 25.78 -2.01
N PRO A 436 52.64 26.92 -1.88
CA PRO A 436 52.48 27.79 -0.73
C PRO A 436 51.06 28.38 -0.72
N ALA A 437 50.23 27.92 0.21
CA ALA A 437 48.89 28.44 0.41
C ALA A 437 48.94 29.79 1.16
N PRO A 438 48.08 30.77 0.82
CA PRO A 438 48.01 32.05 1.53
C PRO A 438 47.45 31.85 2.95
N GLU A 439 48.35 31.82 3.94
CA GLU A 439 48.28 32.23 5.36
C GLU A 439 46.98 32.07 6.21
N THR A 440 45.95 31.37 5.75
CA THR A 440 44.64 31.31 6.46
C THR A 440 44.14 29.90 6.76
N VAL A 441 44.90 28.86 6.39
CA VAL A 441 44.51 27.45 6.58
C VAL A 441 45.34 26.80 7.69
N GLN A 442 45.21 27.28 8.93
CA GLN A 442 45.85 26.65 10.09
C GLN A 442 44.82 26.23 11.14
N SER A 443 44.69 24.91 11.33
CA SER A 443 44.99 24.21 12.60
C SER A 443 44.12 22.96 12.83
N GLY A 444 42.84 22.93 12.43
CA GLY A 444 41.96 21.77 12.70
C GLY A 444 41.97 20.66 11.62
N PRO A 445 41.52 20.93 10.39
CA PRO A 445 41.38 19.91 9.34
C PRO A 445 42.71 19.30 8.92
N TYR A 446 43.76 20.12 8.87
CA TYR A 446 45.10 19.70 8.46
C TYR A 446 45.64 18.62 9.39
N LEU A 447 45.55 18.81 10.72
CA LEU A 447 45.99 17.84 11.71
C LEU A 447 45.30 16.47 11.56
N SER A 448 44.00 16.46 11.23
CA SER A 448 43.25 15.21 11.01
C SER A 448 43.75 14.44 9.78
N LEU A 449 44.14 15.15 8.72
CA LEU A 449 44.74 14.56 7.53
C LEU A 449 46.13 14.01 7.83
N LEU A 450 46.94 14.73 8.61
CA LEU A 450 48.27 14.29 9.02
C LEU A 450 48.22 12.97 9.81
N LEU A 451 47.33 12.89 10.81
CA LEU A 451 47.12 11.66 11.57
C LEU A 451 46.70 10.50 10.67
N ALA A 452 45.76 10.74 9.74
CA ALA A 452 45.32 9.72 8.79
C ALA A 452 46.46 9.23 7.87
N LEU A 453 47.36 10.12 7.45
CA LEU A 453 48.53 9.78 6.63
C LEU A 453 49.56 8.94 7.40
N VAL A 454 49.80 9.24 8.68
CA VAL A 454 50.67 8.43 9.54
C VAL A 454 50.11 7.01 9.72
N GLU A 455 48.80 6.91 9.95
CA GLU A 455 48.11 5.61 10.04
C GLU A 455 48.16 4.84 8.71
N LEU A 456 48.04 5.54 7.59
CA LEU A 456 48.16 4.92 6.26
C LEU A 456 49.58 4.40 6.01
N TRP A 457 50.60 5.17 6.38
CA TRP A 457 52.00 4.74 6.29
C TRP A 457 52.27 3.51 7.16
N ARG A 458 51.67 3.45 8.36
CA ARG A 458 51.77 2.26 9.23
C ARG A 458 51.12 1.03 8.60
N ARG A 459 50.05 1.21 7.82
CA ARG A 459 49.33 0.13 7.13
C ARG A 459 50.05 -0.37 5.87
N ASP A 460 50.57 0.53 5.05
CA ASP A 460 51.34 0.23 3.83
C ASP A 460 52.37 1.34 3.58
N SER A 461 53.64 1.06 3.89
CA SER A 461 54.74 2.01 3.81
C SER A 461 55.05 2.46 2.38
N ASP A 462 54.66 1.68 1.36
CA ASP A 462 55.02 1.94 -0.03
C ASP A 462 54.07 2.94 -0.71
N LEU A 463 52.97 3.32 -0.05
CA LEU A 463 51.97 4.26 -0.58
C LEU A 463 52.32 5.72 -0.32
N VAL A 464 52.95 6.02 0.81
CA VAL A 464 53.22 7.39 1.26
C VAL A 464 54.65 7.75 0.89
N SER A 465 54.83 8.78 0.05
CA SER A 465 56.17 9.23 -0.35
C SER A 465 56.93 9.80 0.86
N GLU A 466 58.25 9.58 0.90
CA GLU A 466 59.10 10.19 1.94
C GLU A 466 59.01 11.73 1.92
N ARG A 467 58.71 12.32 0.76
CA ARG A 467 58.51 13.77 0.64
C ARG A 467 57.25 14.24 1.35
N LEU A 468 56.14 13.51 1.22
CA LEU A 468 54.92 13.79 1.98
C LEU A 468 55.23 13.71 3.48
N LEU A 469 55.87 12.63 3.94
CA LEU A 469 56.27 12.46 5.35
C LEU A 469 57.18 13.58 5.88
N ARG A 470 58.20 14.01 5.12
CA ARG A 470 59.09 15.11 5.53
C ARG A 470 58.40 16.47 5.52
N MET A 471 57.48 16.73 4.58
CA MET A 471 56.69 17.96 4.57
C MET A 471 55.74 18.01 5.78
N ILE A 472 55.16 16.87 6.14
CA ILE A 472 54.31 16.71 7.32
C ILE A 472 55.11 16.93 8.61
N ASP A 473 56.28 16.29 8.72
CA ASP A 473 57.14 16.41 9.90
C ASP A 473 57.58 17.87 10.14
N LYS A 474 57.91 18.62 9.07
CA LYS A 474 58.22 20.05 9.17
C LYS A 474 57.06 20.93 9.65
N VAL A 475 55.83 20.59 9.26
CA VAL A 475 54.62 21.32 9.68
C VAL A 475 54.24 20.96 11.12
N VAL A 476 54.47 19.71 11.56
CA VAL A 476 54.17 19.23 12.91
C VAL A 476 55.22 19.67 13.94
N THR A 477 56.50 19.69 13.57
CA THR A 477 57.60 20.06 14.47
C THR A 477 57.82 21.56 14.59
N GLY A 478 57.13 22.38 13.79
CA GLY A 478 57.19 23.83 13.93
C GLY A 478 58.60 24.41 13.71
N GLU A 479 59.37 23.89 12.75
CA GLU A 479 60.61 24.55 12.30
C GLU A 479 60.32 25.77 11.41
N GLY A 480 59.38 26.61 11.85
CA GLY A 480 58.98 27.88 11.27
C GLY A 480 58.54 28.81 12.40
N GLU A 481 59.54 29.43 13.02
CA GLU A 481 59.50 30.39 14.14
C GLU A 481 59.10 29.86 15.53
N ALA A 482 60.06 30.03 16.45
CA ALA A 482 59.95 29.74 17.86
C ALA A 482 58.79 30.49 18.52
N ASP A 483 57.79 29.78 19.03
CA ASP A 483 57.27 30.09 20.36
C ASP A 483 56.68 28.85 21.05
N SER A 484 57.08 28.65 22.30
CA SER A 484 56.87 27.43 23.07
C SER A 484 55.46 27.38 23.68
N THR A 485 54.50 26.72 23.05
CA THR A 485 53.25 26.28 23.74
C THR A 485 52.52 25.10 23.08
N ALA A 486 52.87 24.68 21.86
CA ALA A 486 52.10 23.67 21.13
C ALA A 486 52.46 22.20 21.48
N GLY A 487 53.60 21.95 22.13
CA GLY A 487 54.12 20.60 22.40
C GLY A 487 53.37 19.81 23.48
N GLU A 488 52.66 20.48 24.40
CA GLU A 488 51.96 19.79 25.50
C GLU A 488 50.58 19.25 25.11
N ASN A 489 49.93 19.82 24.08
CA ASN A 489 48.56 19.41 23.68
C ASN A 489 48.51 18.11 22.85
N LEU A 490 49.64 17.67 22.28
CA LEU A 490 49.72 16.44 21.49
C LEU A 490 49.78 15.16 22.36
N GLY A 491 50.22 15.27 23.62
CA GLY A 491 50.18 14.16 24.57
C GLY A 491 48.77 13.84 25.06
N GLU A 492 47.91 14.84 25.25
CA GLU A 492 46.55 14.64 25.78
C GLU A 492 45.53 14.18 24.73
N LEU A 493 45.66 14.58 23.45
CA LEU A 493 44.75 14.13 22.39
C LEU A 493 44.98 12.67 21.96
N GLY A 494 46.19 12.13 22.15
CA GLY A 494 46.48 10.71 21.93
C GLY A 494 45.92 9.79 23.01
N LEU A 495 45.76 10.30 24.25
CA LEU A 495 45.22 9.55 25.38
C LEU A 495 43.69 9.51 25.40
N ARG A 496 43.00 10.54 24.89
CA ARG A 496 41.52 10.54 24.82
C ARG A 496 40.90 9.67 23.73
N LYS A 497 41.71 9.07 22.84
CA LYS A 497 41.24 8.14 21.81
C LYS A 497 41.51 6.67 22.17
N ALA A 498 42.07 6.41 23.35
CA ALA A 498 42.45 5.08 23.82
C ALA A 498 41.79 4.69 25.16
N GLU A 499 40.77 5.42 25.61
CA GLU A 499 39.92 5.05 26.76
C GLU A 499 38.47 4.81 26.33
#